data_AF-T5AIP6-F1
#
_entry.id   AF-T5AIP6-F1
#
_cell.length_a   1.000
_cell.length_b   1.000
_cell.length_c   1.000
_cell.angle_alpha   90.00
_cell.angle_beta   90.00
_cell.angle_gamma   90.00
#
_symmetry.space_group_name_H-M   'P 1'
#
loop_
_entity.id
_entity.type
_entity.pdbx_description
1 polymer ?
#
loop_
_entity_poly.entity_id
_entity_poly.type
_entity_poly.pdbx_seq_one_letter_code
_entity_poly.pdbx_strand_id
1 'polypeptide(L)'
;MSVNKKHWGHSLVVTAIDHFNIASPEGRHVCLVFEPMREPLWLFRRRLGANKATTAGLPLLKIYIRGMLYGLDYLHSECHIIHTDLKLDNFLMTFEHPSVIQRFVRAQPTNPMPRKLVQDHAIYLCHNDFGDLQLENLKHMVPKIADFGLAQRGDGGQPLVHPIQPDHFHAPEVILGTSWSYSADMWNFGVMLWDLLAGKELFLGGQSEEKQYSAAHHLAEMIALIGPVPLALLQRERERRHWRWAPAIPNAQGILCNSAAGYFGGPFFSDNGKPSVSKSE
;
A
#
# COMPACT_ATOMS: atom_id res chain seq x y z
N MET A 1 0.62 2.01 -23.82
CA MET A 1 -0.02 0.67 -23.78
C MET A 1 -1.53 0.85 -23.92
N SER A 2 -2.19 0.05 -24.76
CA SER A 2 -3.65 0.08 -24.88
C SER A 2 -4.27 -0.65 -23.70
N VAL A 3 -4.48 0.06 -22.60
CA VAL A 3 -5.18 -0.46 -21.42
C VAL A 3 -6.67 -0.65 -21.73
N ASN A 4 -7.23 -1.79 -21.31
CA ASN A 4 -8.64 -2.11 -21.51
C ASN A 4 -9.54 -1.26 -20.61
N LYS A 5 -9.96 -0.09 -21.11
CA LYS A 5 -10.87 0.82 -20.40
C LYS A 5 -12.29 0.28 -20.20
N LYS A 6 -12.63 -0.86 -20.82
CA LYS A 6 -13.94 -1.52 -20.67
C LYS A 6 -13.99 -2.46 -19.47
N HIS A 7 -12.83 -2.84 -18.91
CA HIS A 7 -12.79 -3.64 -17.69
C HIS A 7 -13.38 -2.83 -16.52
N TRP A 8 -14.26 -3.44 -15.73
CA TRP A 8 -14.98 -2.72 -14.67
C TRP A 8 -14.04 -2.13 -13.62
N GLY A 9 -12.96 -2.86 -13.31
CA GLY A 9 -11.92 -2.43 -12.39
C GLY A 9 -11.13 -1.19 -12.82
N HIS A 10 -11.14 -0.80 -14.10
CA HIS A 10 -10.49 0.43 -14.56
C HIS A 10 -11.04 1.66 -13.83
N SER A 11 -12.36 1.68 -13.56
CA SER A 11 -13.00 2.80 -12.84
C SER A 11 -12.63 2.87 -11.35
N LEU A 12 -12.02 1.80 -10.81
CA LEU A 12 -11.65 1.63 -9.41
C LEU A 12 -10.15 1.87 -9.18
N VAL A 13 -9.47 2.43 -10.18
CA VAL A 13 -8.08 2.85 -10.12
C VAL A 13 -8.00 4.34 -10.43
N VAL A 14 -7.26 5.09 -9.62
CA VAL A 14 -6.95 6.50 -9.88
C VAL A 14 -6.01 6.58 -11.08
N THR A 15 -6.47 7.25 -12.14
CA THR A 15 -5.72 7.38 -13.39
C THR A 15 -5.41 8.86 -13.62
N ALA A 16 -4.16 9.16 -13.97
CA ALA A 16 -3.78 10.52 -14.36
C ALA A 16 -4.55 10.93 -15.62
N ILE A 17 -5.26 12.05 -15.56
CA ILE A 17 -6.06 12.59 -16.68
C ILE A 17 -5.22 13.48 -17.57
N ASP A 18 -4.15 14.07 -17.03
CA ASP A 18 -3.20 14.90 -17.77
C ASP A 18 -1.84 14.90 -17.05
N HIS A 19 -0.80 15.38 -17.72
CA HIS A 19 0.49 15.64 -17.12
C HIS A 19 1.15 16.85 -17.79
N PHE A 20 1.88 17.63 -17.01
CA PHE A 20 2.65 18.75 -17.51
C PHE A 20 3.98 18.86 -16.76
N ASN A 21 4.83 19.80 -17.16
CA ASN A 21 6.11 20.02 -16.53
C ASN A 21 6.21 21.44 -16.01
N ILE A 22 6.74 21.59 -14.80
CA ILE A 22 7.09 22.89 -14.21
C ILE A 22 8.61 22.97 -14.12
N ALA A 23 9.19 24.08 -14.59
CA ALA A 23 10.60 24.37 -14.39
C ALA A 23 10.80 25.06 -13.04
N SER A 24 11.85 24.68 -12.30
CA SER A 24 12.33 25.35 -11.11
C SER A 24 13.87 25.48 -11.16
N PRO A 25 14.48 26.24 -10.23
CA PRO A 25 15.94 26.31 -10.14
C PRO A 25 16.63 24.96 -9.97
N GLU A 26 15.94 23.98 -9.36
CA GLU A 26 16.43 22.62 -9.12
C GLU A 26 16.18 21.66 -10.30
N GLY A 27 15.58 22.16 -11.39
CA GLY A 27 15.32 21.38 -12.61
C GLY A 27 13.86 21.30 -13.00
N ARG A 28 13.52 20.26 -13.77
CA ARG A 28 12.18 20.07 -14.35
C ARG A 28 11.40 19.06 -13.53
N HIS A 29 10.23 19.46 -13.07
CA HIS A 29 9.33 18.64 -12.24
C HIS A 29 8.14 18.19 -13.08
N VAL A 30 7.89 16.88 -13.11
CA VAL A 30 6.68 16.33 -13.75
C VAL A 30 5.50 16.48 -12.78
N CYS A 31 4.43 17.08 -13.26
CA CYS A 31 3.18 17.26 -12.51
C CYS A 31 2.10 16.38 -13.13
N LEU A 32 1.48 15.54 -12.31
CA LEU A 32 0.38 14.68 -12.71
C LEU A 32 -0.94 15.30 -12.27
N VAL A 33 -1.94 15.28 -13.15
CA VAL A 33 -3.28 15.81 -12.90
C VAL A 33 -4.23 14.63 -12.72
N PHE A 34 -5.05 14.69 -11.67
CA PHE A 34 -6.01 13.63 -11.32
C PHE A 34 -7.39 14.21 -11.07
N GLU A 35 -8.42 13.37 -11.18
CA GLU A 35 -9.72 13.68 -10.60
C GLU A 35 -9.58 13.87 -9.07
N PRO A 36 -10.24 14.88 -8.48
CA PRO A 36 -10.16 15.12 -7.05
C PRO A 36 -10.81 13.97 -6.27
N MET A 37 -10.04 13.39 -5.36
CA MET A 37 -10.51 12.39 -4.41
C MET A 37 -10.77 13.05 -3.05
N ARG A 38 -11.61 12.41 -2.22
CA ARG A 38 -11.97 12.93 -0.90
C ARG A 38 -10.87 12.61 0.10
N GLU A 39 -10.93 11.44 0.73
CA GLU A 39 -10.03 11.08 1.82
C GLU A 39 -9.59 9.61 1.73
N PRO A 40 -8.45 9.25 2.33
CA PRO A 40 -8.04 7.86 2.41
C PRO A 40 -9.04 7.01 3.19
N LEU A 41 -9.08 5.70 2.87
CA LEU A 41 -10.04 4.76 3.43
C LEU A 41 -9.92 4.63 4.96
N TRP A 42 -8.71 4.79 5.52
CA TRP A 42 -8.53 4.78 6.98
C TRP A 42 -9.25 5.96 7.67
N LEU A 43 -9.24 7.15 7.04
CA LEU A 43 -9.90 8.32 7.60
C LEU A 43 -11.41 8.21 7.45
N PHE A 44 -11.87 7.73 6.29
CA PHE A 44 -13.28 7.44 6.05
C PHE A 44 -13.85 6.46 7.10
N ARG A 45 -13.13 5.37 7.40
CA ARG A 45 -13.51 4.42 8.45
C ARG A 45 -13.72 5.11 9.80
N ARG A 46 -12.82 6.02 10.18
CA ARG A 46 -12.92 6.79 11.43
C ARG A 46 -14.16 7.71 11.43
N ARG A 47 -14.50 8.31 10.29
CA ARG A 47 -15.72 9.15 10.14
C ARG A 47 -17.02 8.38 10.28
N LEU A 48 -17.03 7.07 9.97
CA LEU A 48 -18.18 6.20 10.26
C LEU A 48 -18.36 5.91 11.77
N GLY A 49 -17.58 6.57 12.64
CA GLY A 49 -17.77 6.56 14.09
C GLY A 49 -17.19 5.32 14.78
N ALA A 50 -16.29 4.59 14.11
CA ALA A 50 -15.77 3.36 14.69
C ALA A 50 -14.27 3.12 14.39
N ASN A 51 -13.54 2.80 15.46
CA ASN A 51 -12.17 2.32 15.36
C ASN A 51 -12.09 0.89 14.81
N LYS A 52 -13.20 0.23 14.47
CA LYS A 52 -13.27 -1.11 13.86
C LYS A 52 -14.59 -1.25 13.09
N ALA A 53 -14.74 -2.26 12.24
CA ALA A 53 -16.01 -2.50 11.56
C ALA A 53 -17.16 -2.73 12.57
N THR A 54 -18.29 -2.07 12.32
CA THR A 54 -19.54 -2.30 13.07
C THR A 54 -20.47 -3.20 12.28
N THR A 55 -21.41 -3.85 12.96
CA THR A 55 -22.46 -4.65 12.30
C THR A 55 -23.25 -3.82 11.28
N ALA A 56 -23.49 -2.54 11.58
CA ALA A 56 -24.19 -1.62 10.69
C ALA A 56 -23.34 -1.21 9.47
N GLY A 57 -22.03 -1.04 9.62
CA GLY A 57 -21.13 -0.66 8.53
C GLY A 57 -20.67 -1.83 7.65
N LEU A 58 -20.76 -3.07 8.15
CA LEU A 58 -20.24 -4.25 7.45
C LEU A 58 -20.84 -4.49 6.05
N PRO A 59 -22.16 -4.27 5.80
CA PRO A 59 -22.71 -4.38 4.45
C PRO A 59 -22.04 -3.44 3.45
N LEU A 60 -21.79 -2.18 3.84
CA LEU A 60 -21.11 -1.20 3.00
C LEU A 60 -19.65 -1.61 2.76
N LEU A 61 -18.93 -2.00 3.82
CA LEU A 61 -17.54 -2.46 3.71
C LEU A 61 -17.41 -3.67 2.78
N LYS A 62 -18.36 -4.62 2.80
CA LYS A 62 -18.34 -5.76 1.86
C LYS A 62 -18.44 -5.32 0.40
N ILE A 63 -19.26 -4.30 0.10
CA ILE A 63 -19.36 -3.73 -1.25
C ILE A 63 -18.01 -3.11 -1.65
N TYR A 64 -17.40 -2.35 -0.73
CA TYR A 64 -16.11 -1.72 -0.96
C TYR A 64 -14.99 -2.76 -1.17
N ILE A 65 -14.93 -3.80 -0.34
CA ILE A 65 -13.97 -4.90 -0.48
C ILE A 65 -14.08 -5.56 -1.84
N ARG A 66 -15.31 -5.80 -2.32
CA ARG A 66 -15.53 -6.33 -3.66
C ARG A 66 -15.05 -5.37 -4.75
N GLY A 67 -15.29 -4.07 -4.60
CA GLY A 67 -14.78 -3.05 -5.51
C GLY A 67 -13.24 -3.03 -5.55
N MET A 68 -12.60 -3.03 -4.38
CA MET A 68 -11.13 -3.06 -4.29
C MET A 68 -10.55 -4.28 -5.00
N LEU A 69 -11.17 -5.46 -4.86
CA LEU A 69 -10.78 -6.67 -5.59
C LEU A 69 -10.92 -6.52 -7.11
N TYR A 70 -11.98 -5.88 -7.61
CA TYR A 70 -12.11 -5.60 -9.05
C TYR A 70 -11.00 -4.66 -9.55
N GLY A 71 -10.62 -3.66 -8.74
CA GLY A 71 -9.49 -2.79 -9.05
C GLY A 71 -8.16 -3.55 -9.12
N LEU A 72 -7.91 -4.45 -8.16
CA LEU A 72 -6.71 -5.30 -8.15
C LEU A 72 -6.68 -6.27 -9.32
N ASP A 73 -7.80 -6.92 -9.62
CA ASP A 73 -7.93 -7.79 -10.78
C ASP A 73 -7.56 -7.03 -12.06
N TYR A 74 -8.08 -5.82 -12.25
CA TYR A 74 -7.70 -4.97 -13.38
C TYR A 74 -6.19 -4.68 -13.45
N LEU A 75 -5.57 -4.32 -12.32
CA LEU A 75 -4.13 -4.07 -12.28
C LEU A 75 -3.32 -5.31 -12.66
N HIS A 76 -3.73 -6.48 -12.18
CA HIS A 76 -2.99 -7.73 -12.35
C HIS A 76 -3.20 -8.34 -13.74
N SER A 77 -4.46 -8.47 -14.17
CA SER A 77 -4.82 -9.20 -15.39
C SER A 77 -4.71 -8.37 -16.66
N GLU A 78 -5.03 -7.07 -16.61
CA GLU A 78 -5.06 -6.20 -17.80
C GLU A 78 -3.84 -5.27 -17.87
N CYS A 79 -3.36 -4.76 -16.73
CA CYS A 79 -2.24 -3.81 -16.71
C CYS A 79 -0.87 -4.48 -16.48
N HIS A 80 -0.86 -5.70 -15.94
CA HIS A 80 0.35 -6.40 -15.48
C HIS A 80 1.19 -5.56 -14.52
N ILE A 81 0.51 -4.89 -13.58
CA ILE A 81 1.08 -4.05 -12.55
C ILE A 81 0.91 -4.74 -11.20
N ILE A 82 1.98 -4.80 -10.42
CA ILE A 82 1.97 -5.17 -9.00
C ILE A 82 2.15 -3.85 -8.23
N HIS A 83 1.25 -3.54 -7.31
CA HIS A 83 1.25 -2.27 -6.59
C HIS A 83 2.37 -2.19 -5.55
N THR A 84 2.64 -3.28 -4.84
CA THR A 84 3.74 -3.44 -3.86
C THR A 84 3.65 -2.61 -2.56
N ASP A 85 2.61 -1.81 -2.39
CA ASP A 85 2.39 -0.93 -1.22
C ASP A 85 0.90 -0.79 -0.92
N LEU A 86 0.13 -1.88 -0.94
CA LEU A 86 -1.31 -1.79 -0.65
C LEU A 86 -1.56 -1.64 0.85
N LYS A 87 -2.12 -0.49 1.21
CA LYS A 87 -2.51 -0.10 2.57
C LYS A 87 -3.70 0.84 2.51
N LEU A 88 -4.35 1.09 3.66
CA LEU A 88 -5.56 1.92 3.72
C LEU A 88 -5.34 3.37 3.23
N ASP A 89 -4.12 3.88 3.30
CA ASP A 89 -3.73 5.20 2.79
C ASP A 89 -3.82 5.28 1.25
N ASN A 90 -3.56 4.17 0.58
CA ASN A 90 -3.49 4.07 -0.88
C ASN A 90 -4.85 3.70 -1.51
N PHE A 91 -5.91 3.66 -0.71
CA PHE A 91 -7.29 3.62 -1.19
C PHE A 91 -7.98 4.95 -0.89
N LEU A 92 -8.22 5.75 -1.93
CA LEU A 92 -8.89 7.03 -1.79
C LEU A 92 -10.38 6.90 -2.06
N MET A 93 -11.20 7.52 -1.23
CA MET A 93 -12.64 7.57 -1.40
C MET A 93 -13.03 8.66 -2.40
N THR A 94 -13.94 8.36 -3.32
CA THR A 94 -14.59 9.41 -4.14
C THR A 94 -15.47 10.31 -3.28
N PHE A 95 -15.72 11.52 -3.76
CA PHE A 95 -16.74 12.39 -3.16
C PHE A 95 -18.14 11.80 -3.32
N GLU A 96 -18.95 11.91 -2.27
CA GLU A 96 -20.34 11.48 -2.23
C GLU A 96 -21.24 12.33 -3.11
N HIS A 97 -20.90 13.61 -3.32
CA HIS A 97 -21.65 14.51 -4.19
C HIS A 97 -20.77 15.66 -4.72
N PRO A 98 -20.92 16.09 -5.99
CA PRO A 98 -20.12 17.20 -6.56
C PRO A 98 -20.24 18.54 -5.80
N SER A 99 -21.35 18.75 -5.10
CA SER A 99 -21.57 19.95 -4.29
C SER A 99 -20.54 20.12 -3.17
N VAL A 100 -19.90 19.05 -2.70
CA VAL A 100 -18.87 19.14 -1.65
C VAL A 100 -17.69 19.98 -2.14
N ILE A 101 -17.14 19.63 -3.30
CA ILE A 101 -16.02 20.36 -3.92
C ILE A 101 -16.45 21.78 -4.26
N GLN A 102 -17.67 21.97 -4.80
CA GLN A 102 -18.17 23.30 -5.12
C GLN A 102 -18.27 24.20 -3.87
N ARG A 103 -18.74 23.66 -2.74
CA ARG A 103 -18.78 24.39 -1.47
C ARG A 103 -17.36 24.70 -0.98
N PHE A 104 -16.46 23.73 -1.06
CA PHE A 104 -15.05 23.92 -0.68
C PHE A 104 -14.38 25.04 -1.47
N VAL A 105 -14.55 25.07 -2.79
CA VAL A 105 -14.01 26.12 -3.68
C VAL A 105 -14.64 27.48 -3.37
N ARG A 106 -15.97 27.54 -3.18
CA ARG A 106 -16.68 28.79 -2.84
C ARG A 106 -16.27 29.38 -1.48
N ALA A 107 -15.79 28.55 -0.56
CA ALA A 107 -15.31 29.00 0.75
C ALA A 107 -13.88 29.57 0.71
N GLN A 108 -13.06 29.27 -0.30
CA GLN A 108 -11.65 29.70 -0.34
C GLN A 108 -11.41 31.21 -0.25
N PRO A 109 -12.27 32.10 -0.81
CA PRO A 109 -12.10 33.54 -0.65
C PRO A 109 -12.25 34.03 0.81
N THR A 110 -13.11 33.39 1.61
CA THR A 110 -13.40 33.79 3.00
C THR A 110 -12.64 32.96 4.02
N ASN A 111 -12.30 31.71 3.69
CA ASN A 111 -11.54 30.77 4.50
C ASN A 111 -10.47 30.08 3.63
N PRO A 112 -9.36 30.76 3.32
CA PRO A 112 -8.33 30.22 2.46
C PRO A 112 -7.61 29.05 3.12
N MET A 113 -7.27 28.04 2.32
CA MET A 113 -6.39 26.96 2.77
C MET A 113 -5.10 27.50 3.42
N PRO A 114 -4.64 26.88 4.53
CA PRO A 114 -3.32 27.15 5.08
C PRO A 114 -2.25 26.99 4.01
N ARG A 115 -1.45 28.03 3.83
CA ARG A 115 -0.37 28.07 2.84
C ARG A 115 0.81 28.86 3.36
N LYS A 116 2.00 28.46 2.95
CA LYS A 116 3.23 29.20 3.15
C LYS A 116 3.59 29.89 1.84
N LEU A 117 3.80 31.20 1.87
CA LEU A 117 4.36 31.92 0.73
C LEU A 117 5.89 31.85 0.80
N VAL A 118 6.51 31.38 -0.28
CA VAL A 118 7.96 31.32 -0.44
C VAL A 118 8.30 32.03 -1.75
N GLN A 119 8.90 33.22 -1.64
CA GLN A 119 9.13 34.12 -2.78
C GLN A 119 7.81 34.36 -3.54
N ASP A 120 7.73 33.95 -4.81
CA ASP A 120 6.57 34.15 -5.69
C ASP A 120 5.63 32.93 -5.76
N HIS A 121 5.83 31.93 -4.90
CA HIS A 121 5.04 30.69 -4.91
C HIS A 121 4.32 30.44 -3.58
N ALA A 122 3.12 29.87 -3.68
CA ALA A 122 2.36 29.40 -2.54
C ALA A 122 2.51 27.88 -2.40
N ILE A 123 3.00 27.44 -1.23
CA ILE A 123 3.03 26.04 -0.83
C ILE A 123 1.81 25.81 0.04
N TYR A 124 0.87 25.03 -0.47
CA TYR A 124 -0.36 24.69 0.24
C TYR A 124 -0.13 23.50 1.17
N LEU A 125 -0.67 23.60 2.38
CA LEU A 125 -0.73 22.45 3.28
C LEU A 125 -1.71 21.42 2.71
N CYS A 126 -1.35 20.13 2.78
CA CYS A 126 -2.27 19.05 2.43
C CYS A 126 -3.58 19.18 3.20
N HIS A 127 -4.70 18.96 2.51
CA HIS A 127 -6.03 19.16 3.06
C HIS A 127 -6.90 17.94 2.78
N ASN A 128 -7.39 17.32 3.84
CA ASN A 128 -8.19 16.11 3.82
C ASN A 128 -9.54 16.27 4.54
N ASP A 129 -9.91 17.49 4.91
CA ASP A 129 -11.16 17.77 5.63
C ASP A 129 -12.16 18.56 4.78
N PHE A 130 -13.03 17.84 4.07
CA PHE A 130 -14.07 18.43 3.23
C PHE A 130 -15.41 18.59 3.97
N GLY A 131 -15.38 18.63 5.31
CA GLY A 131 -16.55 18.70 6.18
C GLY A 131 -17.22 17.35 6.40
N ASP A 132 -18.43 17.38 6.96
CA ASP A 132 -19.20 16.18 7.28
C ASP A 132 -19.62 15.39 6.03
N LEU A 133 -19.78 14.07 6.20
CA LEU A 133 -20.28 13.19 5.15
C LEU A 133 -21.79 13.42 4.96
N GLN A 134 -22.22 13.60 3.71
CA GLN A 134 -23.65 13.59 3.38
C GLN A 134 -24.16 12.14 3.39
N LEU A 135 -24.71 11.71 4.52
CA LEU A 135 -25.04 10.30 4.80
C LEU A 135 -25.98 9.68 3.76
N GLU A 136 -26.91 10.48 3.23
CA GLU A 136 -27.84 10.09 2.16
C GLU A 136 -27.15 9.71 0.84
N ASN A 137 -25.91 10.18 0.64
CA ASN A 137 -25.12 10.00 -0.58
C ASN A 137 -23.96 9.00 -0.42
N LEU A 138 -23.80 8.35 0.75
CA LEU A 138 -22.69 7.40 1.00
C LEU A 138 -22.60 6.26 -0.02
N LYS A 139 -23.74 5.82 -0.54
CA LYS A 139 -23.83 4.77 -1.58
C LYS A 139 -23.13 5.15 -2.90
N HIS A 140 -22.84 6.43 -3.12
CA HIS A 140 -22.15 6.95 -4.31
C HIS A 140 -20.63 7.02 -4.13
N MET A 141 -20.15 6.87 -2.89
CA MET A 141 -18.72 6.82 -2.62
C MET A 141 -18.17 5.43 -2.94
N VAL A 142 -17.03 5.39 -3.63
CA VAL A 142 -16.30 4.15 -3.91
C VAL A 142 -14.82 4.35 -3.60
N PRO A 143 -14.13 3.33 -3.04
CA PRO A 143 -12.69 3.36 -2.89
C PRO A 143 -12.03 3.13 -4.26
N LYS A 144 -11.00 3.92 -4.57
CA LYS A 144 -10.13 3.71 -5.73
C LYS A 144 -8.69 3.50 -5.29
N ILE A 145 -7.99 2.56 -5.94
CA ILE A 145 -6.56 2.32 -5.72
C ILE A 145 -5.78 3.52 -6.25
N ALA A 146 -4.87 4.04 -5.45
CA ALA A 146 -4.06 5.22 -5.74
C ALA A 146 -2.60 4.97 -5.33
N ASP A 147 -1.72 5.91 -5.71
CA ASP A 147 -0.29 5.89 -5.42
C ASP A 147 0.49 4.70 -6.03
N PHE A 148 0.90 4.88 -7.29
CA PHE A 148 1.70 3.91 -8.03
C PHE A 148 3.21 4.20 -7.96
N GLY A 149 3.66 5.00 -6.97
CA GLY A 149 5.07 5.43 -6.88
C GLY A 149 6.07 4.28 -6.68
N LEU A 150 5.62 3.16 -6.10
CA LEU A 150 6.42 1.95 -5.88
C LEU A 150 6.06 0.79 -6.81
N ALA A 151 5.04 0.96 -7.66
CA ALA A 151 4.48 -0.12 -8.45
C ALA A 151 5.50 -0.72 -9.45
N GLN A 152 5.40 -2.03 -9.67
CA GLN A 152 6.33 -2.81 -10.47
C GLN A 152 5.60 -3.56 -11.57
N ARG A 153 6.31 -3.84 -12.67
CA ARG A 153 5.78 -4.62 -13.79
C ARG A 153 5.85 -6.11 -13.47
N GLY A 154 4.71 -6.79 -13.48
CA GLY A 154 4.61 -8.23 -13.19
C GLY A 154 4.85 -9.13 -14.40
N ASP A 155 4.93 -8.58 -15.60
CA ASP A 155 5.25 -9.28 -16.85
C ASP A 155 6.70 -9.05 -17.32
N GLY A 156 7.54 -8.50 -16.43
CA GLY A 156 8.98 -8.45 -16.64
C GLY A 156 9.58 -9.85 -16.57
N GLY A 157 10.40 -10.25 -17.54
CA GLY A 157 11.03 -11.57 -17.56
C GLY A 157 12.10 -11.82 -16.49
N GLN A 158 12.36 -10.84 -15.61
CA GLN A 158 13.37 -10.93 -14.55
C GLN A 158 12.71 -11.26 -13.20
N PRO A 159 13.33 -12.09 -12.35
CA PRO A 159 12.82 -12.37 -11.01
C PRO A 159 12.72 -11.09 -10.16
N LEU A 160 11.58 -10.91 -9.52
CA LEU A 160 11.32 -9.80 -8.62
C LEU A 160 11.66 -10.23 -7.18
N VAL A 161 12.83 -9.82 -6.71
CA VAL A 161 13.41 -10.29 -5.42
C VAL A 161 13.81 -9.15 -4.48
N HIS A 162 13.70 -7.90 -4.92
CA HIS A 162 14.04 -6.74 -4.11
C HIS A 162 12.98 -6.53 -2.99
N PRO A 163 13.35 -5.91 -1.86
CA PRO A 163 12.40 -5.58 -0.81
C PRO A 163 11.32 -4.63 -1.32
N ILE A 164 10.09 -4.93 -0.94
CA ILE A 164 8.88 -4.16 -1.21
C ILE A 164 7.99 -4.22 0.03
N GLN A 165 6.91 -3.44 0.04
CA GLN A 165 5.90 -3.39 1.09
C GLN A 165 6.36 -2.67 2.37
N PRO A 166 5.44 -2.06 3.11
CA PRO A 166 5.70 -1.59 4.46
C PRO A 166 6.03 -2.75 5.42
N ASP A 167 6.73 -2.43 6.51
CA ASP A 167 7.22 -3.38 7.51
C ASP A 167 6.20 -4.44 7.97
N HIS A 168 5.04 -4.02 8.44
CA HIS A 168 3.97 -4.90 8.94
C HIS A 168 3.15 -5.58 7.82
N PHE A 169 3.45 -5.26 6.56
CA PHE A 169 2.76 -5.76 5.38
C PHE A 169 3.60 -6.77 4.59
N HIS A 170 4.88 -6.94 4.90
CA HIS A 170 5.73 -7.88 4.20
C HIS A 170 5.09 -9.27 4.07
N ALA A 171 5.04 -9.77 2.84
CA ALA A 171 4.61 -11.12 2.53
C ALA A 171 5.73 -12.14 2.86
N PRO A 172 5.39 -13.40 3.16
CA PRO A 172 6.40 -14.41 3.49
C PRO A 172 7.39 -14.63 2.33
N GLU A 173 6.96 -14.58 1.06
CA GLU A 173 7.86 -14.65 -0.09
C GLU A 173 8.84 -13.47 -0.21
N VAL A 174 8.45 -12.30 0.31
CA VAL A 174 9.29 -11.09 0.30
C VAL A 174 10.36 -11.20 1.40
N ILE A 175 9.95 -11.53 2.64
CA ILE A 175 10.89 -11.74 3.77
C ILE A 175 11.92 -12.83 3.42
N LEU A 176 11.45 -13.92 2.83
CA LEU A 176 12.30 -15.06 2.46
C LEU A 176 13.06 -14.86 1.14
N GLY A 177 12.77 -13.82 0.37
CA GLY A 177 13.45 -13.54 -0.90
C GLY A 177 13.24 -14.63 -1.97
N THR A 178 12.06 -15.25 -2.02
CA THR A 178 11.79 -16.40 -2.90
C THR A 178 11.30 -16.03 -4.31
N SER A 179 11.45 -14.75 -4.67
CA SER A 179 10.75 -14.07 -5.76
C SER A 179 9.26 -13.92 -5.48
N TRP A 180 8.77 -12.70 -5.59
CA TRP A 180 7.38 -12.35 -5.40
C TRP A 180 6.70 -12.02 -6.74
N SER A 181 5.37 -11.92 -6.70
CA SER A 181 4.52 -11.68 -7.87
C SER A 181 3.26 -10.92 -7.46
N TYR A 182 2.21 -10.94 -8.27
CA TYR A 182 0.86 -10.48 -7.94
C TYR A 182 0.33 -10.99 -6.58
N SER A 183 0.81 -12.16 -6.11
CA SER A 183 0.46 -12.70 -4.78
C SER A 183 0.84 -11.79 -3.61
N ALA A 184 1.89 -10.97 -3.76
CA ALA A 184 2.33 -10.05 -2.73
C ALA A 184 1.28 -8.97 -2.44
N ASP A 185 0.63 -8.45 -3.48
CA ASP A 185 -0.50 -7.53 -3.34
C ASP A 185 -1.70 -8.23 -2.67
N MET A 186 -1.96 -9.49 -2.99
CA MET A 186 -3.05 -10.25 -2.36
C MET A 186 -2.79 -10.50 -0.87
N TRP A 187 -1.54 -10.70 -0.48
CA TRP A 187 -1.14 -10.74 0.92
C TRP A 187 -1.39 -9.40 1.61
N ASN A 188 -0.93 -8.30 1.02
CA ASN A 188 -1.18 -6.95 1.56
C ASN A 188 -2.66 -6.64 1.67
N PHE A 189 -3.46 -7.04 0.68
CA PHE A 189 -4.90 -6.89 0.72
C PHE A 189 -5.49 -7.62 1.92
N GLY A 190 -5.07 -8.87 2.19
CA GLY A 190 -5.50 -9.63 3.37
C GLY A 190 -5.16 -8.95 4.69
N VAL A 191 -3.92 -8.48 4.84
CA VAL A 191 -3.47 -7.71 6.03
C VAL A 191 -4.27 -6.42 6.17
N MET A 192 -4.43 -5.66 5.09
CA MET A 192 -5.20 -4.42 5.04
C MET A 192 -6.67 -4.63 5.41
N LEU A 193 -7.29 -5.75 5.00
CA LEU A 193 -8.67 -6.07 5.38
C LEU A 193 -8.80 -6.27 6.89
N TRP A 194 -7.80 -6.87 7.53
CA TRP A 194 -7.78 -6.96 8.99
C TRP A 194 -7.73 -5.57 9.62
N ASP A 195 -6.86 -4.68 9.14
CA ASP A 195 -6.77 -3.32 9.67
C ASP A 195 -8.08 -2.54 9.49
N LEU A 196 -8.74 -2.72 8.34
CA LEU A 196 -10.04 -2.13 8.03
C LEU A 196 -11.13 -2.63 8.99
N LEU A 197 -11.17 -3.93 9.26
CA LEU A 197 -12.25 -4.59 9.98
C LEU A 197 -12.03 -4.64 11.49
N ALA A 198 -10.82 -5.00 11.93
CA ALA A 198 -10.45 -5.13 13.33
C ALA A 198 -9.97 -3.80 13.94
N GLY A 199 -9.47 -2.87 13.11
CA GLY A 199 -9.08 -1.55 13.58
C GLY A 199 -7.69 -1.43 14.18
N LYS A 200 -6.90 -2.48 14.06
CA LYS A 200 -5.55 -2.62 14.60
C LYS A 200 -4.73 -3.45 13.61
N GLU A 201 -3.42 -3.29 13.65
CA GLU A 201 -2.47 -4.04 12.83
C GLU A 201 -2.60 -5.55 13.08
N LEU A 202 -2.49 -6.35 12.02
CA LEU A 202 -2.49 -7.81 12.11
C LEU A 202 -1.17 -8.36 12.67
N PHE A 203 -0.06 -7.82 12.17
CA PHE A 203 1.30 -8.18 12.55
C PHE A 203 1.98 -6.95 13.12
N LEU A 204 2.62 -7.09 14.29
CA LEU A 204 3.31 -5.99 14.97
C LEU A 204 4.79 -5.95 14.60
N GLY A 205 5.35 -7.06 14.10
CA GLY A 205 6.72 -7.11 13.60
C GLY A 205 7.82 -6.82 14.64
N GLY A 206 7.51 -6.79 15.94
CA GLY A 206 8.47 -6.55 17.01
C GLY A 206 7.80 -6.49 18.40
N GLN A 207 8.58 -6.69 19.45
CA GLN A 207 8.13 -6.52 20.84
C GLN A 207 8.95 -5.43 21.54
N SER A 208 8.31 -4.32 21.90
CA SER A 208 8.67 -3.33 22.95
C SER A 208 8.45 -1.87 22.51
N GLU A 209 8.52 -0.96 23.49
CA GLU A 209 8.36 0.49 23.37
C GLU A 209 9.35 1.15 22.37
N GLU A 210 10.39 0.45 21.91
CA GLU A 210 11.44 0.96 21.00
C GLU A 210 11.15 0.78 19.50
N LYS A 211 10.00 0.21 19.09
CA LYS A 211 9.43 0.28 17.72
C LYS A 211 10.34 -0.15 16.53
N GLN A 212 11.42 -0.90 16.71
CA GLN A 212 12.22 -1.35 15.57
C GLN A 212 11.65 -2.64 14.97
N TYR A 213 11.37 -2.62 13.67
CA TYR A 213 10.87 -3.77 12.93
C TYR A 213 11.91 -4.91 12.87
N SER A 214 11.44 -6.14 13.05
CA SER A 214 12.23 -7.37 12.96
C SER A 214 11.51 -8.41 12.11
N ALA A 215 12.05 -8.70 10.93
CA ALA A 215 11.50 -9.70 10.02
C ALA A 215 11.39 -11.11 10.63
N ALA A 216 12.31 -11.51 11.51
CA ALA A 216 12.22 -12.79 12.24
C ALA A 216 10.99 -12.86 13.16
N HIS A 217 10.67 -11.76 13.83
CA HIS A 217 9.50 -11.65 14.71
C HIS A 217 8.22 -11.63 13.88
N HIS A 218 8.18 -10.84 12.80
CA HIS A 218 7.04 -10.82 11.87
C HIS A 218 6.78 -12.24 11.32
N LEU A 219 7.82 -12.96 10.88
CA LEU A 219 7.68 -14.34 10.40
C LEU A 219 7.19 -15.30 11.50
N ALA A 220 7.62 -15.12 12.76
CA ALA A 220 7.11 -15.88 13.89
C ALA A 220 5.62 -15.60 14.17
N GLU A 221 5.17 -14.35 14.06
CA GLU A 221 3.74 -13.98 14.17
C GLU A 221 2.90 -14.64 13.07
N MET A 222 3.40 -14.64 11.82
CA MET A 222 2.75 -15.38 10.73
C MET A 222 2.63 -16.86 11.08
N ILE A 223 3.71 -17.49 11.54
CA ILE A 223 3.71 -18.92 11.90
C ILE A 223 2.71 -19.22 13.02
N ALA A 224 2.65 -18.36 14.03
CA ALA A 224 1.73 -18.51 15.16
C ALA A 224 0.26 -18.40 14.73
N LEU A 225 -0.04 -17.54 13.75
CA LEU A 225 -1.40 -17.29 13.30
C LEU A 225 -1.91 -18.30 12.26
N ILE A 226 -1.10 -18.57 11.22
CA ILE A 226 -1.54 -19.33 10.04
C ILE A 226 -0.79 -20.66 9.84
N GLY A 227 0.13 -21.01 10.74
CA GLY A 227 0.85 -22.28 10.72
C GLY A 227 2.25 -22.22 10.07
N PRO A 228 2.98 -23.34 10.03
CA PRO A 228 4.38 -23.37 9.62
C PRO A 228 4.57 -22.97 8.16
N VAL A 229 5.75 -22.40 7.86
CA VAL A 229 6.13 -22.04 6.49
C VAL A 229 6.10 -23.29 5.58
N PRO A 230 5.36 -23.27 4.46
CA PRO A 230 5.28 -24.43 3.58
C PRO A 230 6.65 -24.88 3.05
N LEU A 231 6.89 -26.19 3.00
CA LEU A 231 8.16 -26.76 2.49
C LEU A 231 8.50 -26.28 1.08
N ALA A 232 7.49 -26.11 0.21
CA ALA A 232 7.68 -25.60 -1.13
C ALA A 232 8.22 -24.15 -1.15
N LEU A 233 7.87 -23.33 -0.15
CA LEU A 233 8.40 -21.98 -0.02
C LEU A 233 9.84 -21.99 0.49
N LEU A 234 10.16 -22.88 1.44
CA LEU A 234 11.53 -23.09 1.91
C LEU A 234 12.45 -23.62 0.80
N GLN A 235 11.95 -24.50 -0.06
CA GLN A 235 12.70 -24.98 -1.21
C GLN A 235 13.01 -23.84 -2.20
N ARG A 236 12.00 -23.00 -2.51
CA ARG A 236 12.20 -21.82 -3.37
C ARG A 236 13.20 -20.83 -2.76
N GLU A 237 13.18 -20.63 -1.44
CA GLU A 237 14.19 -19.80 -0.78
C GLU A 237 15.61 -20.30 -1.07
N ARG A 238 15.86 -21.61 -0.95
CA ARG A 238 17.17 -22.21 -1.22
C ARG A 238 17.59 -22.04 -2.67
N GLU A 239 16.66 -22.28 -3.59
CA GLU A 239 16.85 -22.08 -5.02
C GLU A 239 17.15 -20.61 -5.35
N ARG A 240 16.61 -19.65 -4.58
CA ARG A 240 16.73 -18.22 -4.85
C ARG A 240 17.78 -17.48 -4.01
N ARG A 241 18.35 -18.10 -2.97
CA ARG A 241 19.31 -17.49 -2.03
C ARG A 241 20.55 -16.87 -2.70
N HIS A 242 20.93 -17.35 -3.88
CA HIS A 242 22.06 -16.84 -4.64
C HIS A 242 21.74 -15.57 -5.45
N TRP A 243 20.46 -15.24 -5.66
CA TRP A 243 20.06 -14.06 -6.41
C TRP A 243 20.51 -12.78 -5.70
N ARG A 244 20.91 -11.80 -6.50
CA ARG A 244 21.31 -10.48 -6.04
C ARG A 244 20.60 -9.42 -6.87
N TRP A 245 20.09 -8.38 -6.21
CA TRP A 245 19.55 -7.21 -6.89
C TRP A 245 20.60 -6.11 -7.02
N ALA A 246 20.41 -5.24 -8.00
CA ALA A 246 21.21 -4.04 -8.20
C ALA A 246 20.29 -2.89 -8.63
N PRO A 247 20.50 -1.65 -8.14
CA PRO A 247 21.53 -1.25 -7.16
C PRO A 247 21.26 -1.82 -5.76
N ALA A 248 22.28 -1.82 -4.89
CA ALA A 248 22.07 -2.20 -3.49
C ALA A 248 21.13 -1.21 -2.78
N ILE A 249 20.32 -1.71 -1.85
CA ILE A 249 19.26 -0.97 -1.16
C ILE A 249 19.61 -0.92 0.33
N PRO A 250 19.56 0.25 0.99
CA PRO A 250 19.82 0.35 2.42
C PRO A 250 18.70 -0.32 3.23
N ASN A 251 19.07 -1.15 4.21
CA ASN A 251 18.13 -1.67 5.19
C ASN A 251 17.80 -0.63 6.28
N ALA A 252 17.01 -1.00 7.29
CA ALA A 252 16.60 -0.12 8.38
C ALA A 252 17.78 0.46 9.20
N GLN A 253 18.96 -0.16 9.15
CA GLN A 253 20.20 0.31 9.79
C GLN A 253 21.09 1.13 8.84
N GLY A 254 20.62 1.42 7.61
CA GLY A 254 21.38 2.15 6.59
C GLY A 254 22.45 1.30 5.88
N ILE A 255 22.50 0.00 6.14
CA ILE A 255 23.47 -0.92 5.52
C ILE A 255 22.98 -1.27 4.13
N LEU A 256 23.82 -1.04 3.11
CA LEU A 256 23.52 -1.39 1.73
C LEU A 256 23.51 -2.91 1.55
N CYS A 257 22.35 -3.43 1.15
CA CYS A 257 22.13 -4.85 0.92
C CYS A 257 21.78 -5.12 -0.54
N ASN A 258 22.24 -6.26 -1.06
CA ASN A 258 21.93 -6.75 -2.39
C ASN A 258 21.25 -8.14 -2.37
N SER A 259 20.83 -8.61 -1.20
CA SER A 259 20.16 -9.91 -1.02
C SER A 259 19.15 -9.86 0.11
N ALA A 260 18.09 -10.69 0.02
CA ALA A 260 16.99 -10.69 0.98
C ALA A 260 17.48 -11.05 2.39
N ALA A 261 18.37 -12.04 2.49
CA ALA A 261 19.01 -12.41 3.75
C ALA A 261 19.78 -11.23 4.37
N GLY A 262 20.53 -10.47 3.58
CA GLY A 262 21.22 -9.27 4.08
C GLY A 262 20.27 -8.17 4.51
N TYR A 263 19.19 -7.93 3.76
CA TYR A 263 18.23 -6.86 4.04
C TYR A 263 17.36 -7.17 5.27
N PHE A 264 16.83 -8.40 5.36
CA PHE A 264 15.90 -8.83 6.41
C PHE A 264 16.58 -9.53 7.60
N GLY A 265 17.87 -9.83 7.55
CA GLY A 265 18.60 -10.52 8.63
C GLY A 265 18.42 -12.04 8.63
N GLY A 266 18.13 -12.65 7.48
CA GLY A 266 18.09 -14.11 7.32
C GLY A 266 19.49 -14.74 7.17
N PRO A 267 19.59 -16.04 6.84
CA PRO A 267 18.47 -16.98 6.64
C PRO A 267 17.74 -17.32 7.94
N PHE A 268 16.42 -17.45 7.88
CA PHE A 268 15.57 -17.74 9.05
C PHE A 268 15.37 -19.24 9.32
N PHE A 269 15.78 -20.09 8.39
CA PHE A 269 15.66 -21.55 8.49
C PHE A 269 16.97 -22.21 8.09
N SER A 270 17.31 -23.27 8.81
CA SER A 270 18.40 -24.19 8.46
C SER A 270 18.10 -24.97 7.17
N ASP A 271 19.11 -25.63 6.61
CA ASP A 271 18.97 -26.51 5.45
C ASP A 271 18.05 -27.72 5.72
N ASN A 272 17.79 -28.04 6.99
CA ASN A 272 16.82 -29.05 7.40
C ASN A 272 15.41 -28.47 7.65
N GLY A 273 15.18 -27.19 7.35
CA GLY A 273 13.89 -26.52 7.47
C GLY A 273 13.49 -26.15 8.91
N LYS A 274 14.37 -26.38 9.89
CA LYS A 274 14.15 -25.93 11.27
C LYS A 274 14.47 -24.44 11.40
N PRO A 275 13.70 -23.65 12.18
CA PRO A 275 14.04 -22.26 12.47
C PRO A 275 15.49 -22.14 12.92
N SER A 276 16.22 -21.20 12.33
CA SER A 276 17.56 -20.87 12.80
C SER A 276 17.42 -20.19 14.15
N VAL A 277 18.00 -20.78 15.21
CA VAL A 277 18.10 -20.09 16.50
C VAL A 277 19.00 -18.89 16.27
N SER A 278 18.46 -17.68 16.31
CA SER A 278 19.30 -16.49 16.41
C SER A 278 20.09 -16.62 17.71
N LYS A 279 21.42 -16.63 17.60
CA LYS A 279 22.27 -16.33 18.75
C LYS A 279 21.92 -14.90 19.18
N SER A 280 21.05 -14.77 20.17
CA SER A 280 20.92 -13.55 20.94
C SER A 280 22.17 -13.46 21.82
N GLU A 281 23.10 -12.59 21.43
CA GLU A 281 24.02 -11.93 22.36
C GLU A 281 23.41 -10.59 22.75
#